data_AF-A0A927LTT6-F1
#
_entry.id   AF-A0A927LTT6-F1
#
_cell.length_a   1.000
_cell.length_b   1.000
_cell.length_c   1.000
_cell.angle_alpha   90.00
_cell.angle_beta   90.00
_cell.angle_gamma   90.00
#
_symmetry.space_group_name_H-M   'P 1'
#
loop_
_entity.id
_entity.type
_entity.pdbx_description
1 polymer ?
#
loop_
_entity_poly.entity_id
_entity_poly.type
_entity_poly.pdbx_seq_one_letter_code
_entity_poly.pdbx_strand_id
1 'polypeptide(L)'
;MMWAPILSAETVVDASRSNLNSLHIEMNSSGGRLTLKPPKRCFILGVSGNLSRFSGTGDTPSSLTLAPRTGRRKNDTPLLIPDLGELHQVMSLALHNAPLGQPISLAFLSRFPNLNSLHLRVNFCDMDLLARHSRLTDLELRFMPDLKGFPSLNVWPSLDSFIAYNVEEFEGKRLKQEMKTRAKTRSWAGMLR
;
A
#
# COMPACT_ATOMS: atom_id res chain seq x y z
N MET A 1 -13.69 -3.66 12.25
CA MET A 1 -15.10 -3.46 11.84
C MET A 1 -15.14 -3.27 10.33
N MET A 2 -16.17 -3.75 9.63
CA MET A 2 -16.34 -3.55 8.19
C MET A 2 -17.61 -2.72 7.93
N TRP A 3 -17.54 -1.78 7.00
CA TRP A 3 -18.66 -0.92 6.62
C TRP A 3 -18.73 -0.78 5.09
N ALA A 4 -19.88 -1.12 4.51
CA ALA A 4 -20.16 -0.94 3.08
C ALA A 4 -21.24 0.14 2.91
N PRO A 5 -20.86 1.43 2.81
CA PRO A 5 -21.83 2.52 2.73
C PRO A 5 -22.62 2.52 1.42
N ILE A 6 -23.92 2.83 1.52
CA ILE A 6 -24.77 3.15 0.37
C ILE A 6 -25.00 4.66 0.42
N LEU A 7 -24.32 5.40 -0.47
CA LEU A 7 -24.32 6.86 -0.49
C LEU A 7 -25.05 7.35 -1.74
N SER A 8 -26.10 8.17 -1.57
CA SER A 8 -26.80 8.81 -2.69
C SER A 8 -26.18 10.13 -3.14
N ALA A 9 -25.38 10.77 -2.28
CA ALA A 9 -24.71 12.04 -2.53
C ALA A 9 -23.33 12.06 -1.87
N GLU A 10 -22.56 13.12 -2.10
CA GLU A 10 -21.33 13.37 -1.34
C GLU A 10 -21.65 13.43 0.15
N THR A 11 -20.84 12.72 0.96
CA THR A 11 -21.09 12.55 2.38
C THR A 11 -19.78 12.72 3.14
N VAL A 12 -19.82 13.55 4.18
CA VAL A 12 -18.72 13.74 5.11
C VAL A 12 -19.05 13.02 6.41
N VAL A 13 -18.14 12.17 6.88
CA VAL A 13 -18.26 11.49 8.16
C VAL A 13 -17.13 11.94 9.07
N ASP A 14 -17.49 12.58 10.19
CA ASP A 14 -16.54 12.93 11.25
C ASP A 14 -16.52 11.84 12.32
N ALA A 15 -15.48 10.99 12.27
CA ALA A 15 -15.21 9.95 13.27
C ALA A 15 -14.14 10.38 14.28
N SER A 16 -13.78 11.67 14.35
CA SER A 16 -12.68 12.15 15.21
C SER A 16 -12.90 11.89 16.70
N ARG A 17 -14.16 11.77 17.14
CA ARG A 17 -14.55 11.46 18.51
C ARG A 17 -14.86 9.96 18.74
N SER A 18 -14.74 9.12 17.72
CA SER A 18 -15.10 7.71 17.82
C SER A 18 -14.02 6.88 18.53
N ASN A 19 -14.45 5.88 19.30
CA ASN A 19 -13.59 4.91 19.98
C ASN A 19 -13.31 3.68 19.08
N LEU A 20 -12.92 3.90 17.82
CA LEU A 20 -12.59 2.84 16.87
C LEU A 20 -11.08 2.59 16.82
N ASN A 21 -10.68 1.31 16.82
CA ASN A 21 -9.28 0.89 16.61
C ASN A 21 -9.00 0.52 15.15
N SER A 22 -10.01 0.01 14.44
CA SER A 22 -9.90 -0.32 13.03
C SER A 22 -11.24 -0.23 12.31
N LEU A 23 -11.20 0.24 11.06
CA LEU A 23 -12.35 0.29 10.16
C LEU A 23 -11.90 -0.11 8.76
N HIS A 24 -12.64 -1.02 8.14
CA HIS A 24 -12.52 -1.33 6.73
C HIS A 24 -13.75 -0.82 5.99
N ILE A 25 -13.57 -0.03 4.94
CA ILE A 25 -14.65 0.58 4.15
C ILE A 25 -14.68 -0.05 2.77
N GLU A 26 -15.84 -0.55 2.35
CA GLU A 26 -16.05 -1.12 1.02
C GLU A 26 -16.80 -0.15 0.10
N MET A 27 -16.08 0.45 -0.85
CA MET A 27 -16.62 1.35 -1.86
C MET A 27 -17.14 0.57 -3.08
N ASN A 28 -18.01 -0.42 -2.85
CA ASN A 28 -18.49 -1.35 -3.87
C ASN A 28 -19.80 -0.91 -4.56
N SER A 29 -20.69 -0.23 -3.85
CA SER A 29 -22.00 0.21 -4.34
C SER A 29 -21.90 1.50 -5.14
N SER A 30 -22.51 1.61 -6.32
CA SER A 30 -22.62 2.86 -7.08
C SER A 30 -23.26 3.98 -6.26
N GLY A 31 -22.84 5.25 -6.46
CA GLY A 31 -23.38 6.38 -5.72
C GLY A 31 -22.39 7.51 -5.46
N GLY A 32 -22.62 8.27 -4.38
CA GLY A 32 -21.85 9.45 -4.00
C GLY A 32 -20.45 9.16 -3.43
N ARG A 33 -19.69 10.23 -3.17
CA ARG A 33 -18.32 10.20 -2.63
C ARG A 33 -18.35 10.26 -1.10
N LEU A 34 -17.41 9.57 -0.44
CA LEU A 34 -17.20 9.61 1.00
C LEU A 34 -15.92 10.38 1.32
N THR A 35 -16.05 11.36 2.21
CA THR A 35 -14.91 12.00 2.88
C THR A 35 -14.94 11.61 4.36
N LEU A 36 -13.90 10.91 4.82
CA LEU A 36 -13.77 10.48 6.21
C LEU A 36 -12.77 11.36 6.95
N LYS A 37 -13.18 11.89 8.10
CA LYS A 37 -12.24 12.41 9.09
C LYS A 37 -12.03 11.35 10.17
N PRO A 38 -10.84 10.71 10.23
CA PRO A 38 -10.63 9.55 11.08
C PRO A 38 -10.49 9.95 12.57
N PRO A 39 -10.52 8.97 13.49
CA PRO A 39 -10.24 9.18 14.91
C PRO A 39 -8.87 9.82 15.18
N LYS A 40 -8.77 10.65 16.22
CA LYS A 40 -7.52 11.36 16.63
C LYS A 40 -6.47 10.47 17.32
N ARG A 41 -6.43 9.18 17.02
CA ARG A 41 -5.64 8.19 17.77
C ARG A 41 -5.08 7.12 16.84
N CYS A 42 -4.29 6.19 17.41
CA CYS A 42 -3.84 5.00 16.68
C CYS A 42 -5.07 4.25 16.13
N PHE A 43 -5.19 4.24 14.82
CA PHE A 43 -6.36 3.78 14.09
C PHE A 43 -5.92 3.20 12.75
N ILE A 44 -6.37 1.99 12.45
CA ILE A 44 -6.07 1.31 11.19
C ILE A 44 -7.25 1.50 10.24
N LEU A 45 -6.96 1.99 9.05
CA LEU A 45 -7.96 2.21 8.00
C LEU A 45 -7.73 1.26 6.83
N GLY A 46 -8.76 0.50 6.46
CA GLY A 46 -8.80 -0.25 5.21
C GLY A 46 -9.83 0.35 4.26
N VAL A 47 -9.53 0.41 2.98
CA VAL A 47 -10.47 0.84 1.94
C VAL A 47 -10.36 -0.08 0.73
N SER A 48 -11.48 -0.65 0.30
CA SER A 48 -11.56 -1.47 -0.91
C SER A 48 -12.60 -0.96 -1.90
N GLY A 49 -12.54 -1.42 -3.15
CA GLY A 49 -13.51 -1.08 -4.18
C GLY A 49 -13.12 0.16 -4.99
N ASN A 50 -14.10 0.99 -5.38
CA ASN A 50 -13.84 2.18 -6.19
C ASN A 50 -13.27 3.34 -5.35
N LEU A 51 -11.94 3.41 -5.27
CA LEU A 51 -11.24 4.43 -4.47
C LEU A 51 -11.43 5.86 -4.98
N SER A 52 -11.90 6.09 -6.23
CA SER A 52 -12.12 7.46 -6.75
C SER A 52 -13.22 8.21 -6.00
N ARG A 53 -13.99 7.47 -5.21
CA ARG A 53 -15.10 7.95 -4.39
C ARG A 53 -14.75 8.03 -2.91
N PHE A 54 -13.46 7.97 -2.57
CA PHE A 54 -13.03 8.05 -1.19
C PHE A 54 -11.90 9.08 -1.03
N SER A 55 -11.98 9.87 0.02
CA SER A 55 -10.87 10.70 0.53
C SER A 55 -10.89 10.75 2.05
N GLY A 56 -9.75 11.09 2.65
CA GLY A 56 -9.67 11.48 4.05
C GLY A 56 -9.22 12.91 4.26
N THR A 57 -9.57 13.46 5.42
CA THR A 57 -9.19 14.80 5.87
C THR A 57 -8.91 14.79 7.37
N GLY A 58 -8.12 15.75 7.85
CA GLY A 58 -7.73 15.87 9.26
C GLY A 58 -6.65 14.87 9.66
N ASP A 59 -6.91 14.12 10.73
CA ASP A 59 -5.91 13.23 11.29
C ASP A 59 -5.57 12.06 10.34
N THR A 60 -4.41 11.46 10.53
CA THR A 60 -3.90 10.38 9.67
C THR A 60 -3.95 9.04 10.41
N PRO A 61 -4.45 7.95 9.79
CA PRO A 61 -4.42 6.63 10.42
C PRO A 61 -2.96 6.17 10.64
N SER A 62 -2.75 5.29 11.62
CA SER A 62 -1.42 4.71 11.87
C SER A 62 -0.99 3.76 10.75
N SER A 63 -1.96 3.12 10.08
CA SER A 63 -1.72 2.28 8.91
C SER A 63 -2.92 2.34 7.97
N LEU A 64 -2.64 2.32 6.66
CA LEU A 64 -3.63 2.35 5.60
C LEU A 64 -3.51 1.11 4.72
N THR A 65 -4.61 0.40 4.51
CA THR A 65 -4.70 -0.70 3.55
C THR A 65 -5.60 -0.31 2.40
N LEU A 66 -5.12 -0.42 1.16
CA LEU A 66 -5.89 -0.15 -0.05
C LEU A 66 -6.05 -1.42 -0.88
N ALA A 67 -7.28 -1.71 -1.29
CA ALA A 67 -7.61 -2.80 -2.19
C ALA A 67 -8.53 -2.29 -3.32
N PRO A 68 -7.99 -1.52 -4.29
CA PRO A 68 -8.81 -0.94 -5.34
C PRO A 68 -9.46 -2.02 -6.19
N ARG A 69 -10.66 -1.71 -6.70
CA ARG A 69 -11.26 -2.50 -7.77
C ARG A 69 -10.46 -2.29 -9.05
N THR A 70 -9.81 -3.35 -9.51
CA THR A 70 -9.07 -3.40 -10.76
C THR A 70 -9.87 -4.11 -11.86
N GLY A 71 -9.50 -3.83 -13.11
CA GLY A 71 -9.97 -4.55 -14.30
C GLY A 71 -9.56 -6.02 -14.28
N ARG A 72 -10.16 -6.81 -15.17
CA ARG A 72 -9.99 -8.27 -15.18
C ARG A 72 -8.76 -8.75 -15.96
N ARG A 73 -8.09 -7.90 -16.74
CA ARG A 73 -7.04 -8.33 -17.66
C ARG A 73 -5.69 -7.74 -17.26
N LYS A 74 -4.65 -8.59 -17.26
CA LYS A 74 -3.25 -8.19 -16.99
C LYS A 74 -2.69 -7.13 -17.94
N ASN A 75 -3.21 -7.06 -19.16
CA ASN A 75 -2.72 -6.13 -20.19
C ASN A 75 -3.54 -4.83 -20.26
N ASP A 76 -4.54 -4.65 -19.38
CA ASP A 76 -5.25 -3.38 -19.28
C ASP A 76 -4.26 -2.28 -18.83
N THR A 77 -4.50 -1.03 -19.26
CA THR A 77 -3.71 0.13 -18.81
C THR A 77 -3.59 0.12 -17.29
N PRO A 78 -2.39 0.26 -16.70
CA PRO A 78 -2.25 0.21 -15.25
C PRO A 78 -3.17 1.19 -14.52
N LEU A 79 -3.79 0.71 -13.43
CA LEU A 79 -4.61 1.55 -12.57
C LEU A 79 -3.72 2.53 -11.79
N LEU A 80 -4.04 3.82 -11.86
CA LEU A 80 -3.51 4.84 -10.97
C LEU A 80 -4.46 5.03 -9.79
N ILE A 81 -3.93 4.96 -8.56
CA ILE A 81 -4.71 5.26 -7.36
C ILE A 81 -5.10 6.74 -7.39
N PRO A 82 -6.38 7.09 -7.18
CA PRO A 82 -6.84 8.48 -7.15
C PRO A 82 -6.28 9.23 -5.94
N ASP A 83 -6.46 10.55 -5.90
CA ASP A 83 -6.11 11.35 -4.73
C ASP A 83 -6.97 10.96 -3.51
N LEU A 84 -6.31 10.65 -2.40
CA LEU A 84 -6.92 10.23 -1.14
C LEU A 84 -6.94 11.35 -0.08
N GLY A 85 -6.57 12.58 -0.46
CA GLY A 85 -6.53 13.73 0.43
C GLY A 85 -5.40 13.63 1.45
N GLU A 86 -5.69 13.95 2.70
CA GLU A 86 -4.68 14.00 3.78
C GLU A 86 -4.16 12.62 4.19
N LEU A 87 -4.79 11.52 3.73
CA LEU A 87 -4.31 10.15 3.97
C LEU A 87 -2.95 9.85 3.36
N HIS A 88 -2.47 10.72 2.47
CA HIS A 88 -1.11 10.69 1.96
C HIS A 88 -0.02 10.83 3.04
N GLN A 89 -0.36 11.33 4.23
CA GLN A 89 0.60 11.52 5.32
C GLN A 89 0.96 10.24 6.09
N VAL A 90 0.34 9.09 5.77
CA VAL A 90 0.59 7.82 6.48
C VAL A 90 2.05 7.36 6.39
N MET A 91 2.49 6.67 7.43
CA MET A 91 3.82 6.05 7.47
C MET A 91 3.81 4.59 7.00
N SER A 92 2.68 3.89 7.16
CA SER A 92 2.50 2.49 6.78
C SER A 92 1.37 2.34 5.76
N LEU A 93 1.69 1.71 4.62
CA LEU A 93 0.75 1.45 3.53
C LEU A 93 0.82 -0.02 3.12
N ALA A 94 -0.33 -0.67 3.06
CA ALA A 94 -0.51 -1.97 2.43
C ALA A 94 -1.36 -1.83 1.16
N LEU A 95 -0.92 -2.43 0.06
CA LEU A 95 -1.64 -2.45 -1.22
C LEU A 95 -1.93 -3.89 -1.61
N HIS A 96 -3.21 -4.19 -1.80
CA HIS A 96 -3.67 -5.51 -2.24
C HIS A 96 -4.32 -5.41 -3.61
N ASN A 97 -3.80 -6.14 -4.59
CA ASN A 97 -4.46 -6.31 -5.87
C ASN A 97 -5.08 -7.70 -6.01
N ALA A 98 -5.97 -7.85 -6.99
CA ALA A 98 -6.48 -9.13 -7.44
C ALA A 98 -5.45 -9.88 -8.31
N PRO A 99 -5.35 -11.21 -8.19
CA PRO A 99 -4.49 -12.03 -9.04
C PRO A 99 -4.92 -11.96 -10.50
N LEU A 100 -3.95 -11.97 -11.41
CA LEU A 100 -4.15 -11.98 -12.88
C LEU A 100 -4.96 -10.78 -13.44
N GLY A 101 -5.32 -9.80 -12.60
CA GLY A 101 -6.08 -8.62 -12.99
C GLY A 101 -5.22 -7.51 -13.59
N GLN A 102 -5.83 -6.33 -13.78
CA GLN A 102 -5.14 -5.11 -14.19
C GLN A 102 -4.04 -4.73 -13.16
N PRO A 103 -2.81 -4.40 -13.60
CA PRO A 103 -1.75 -3.99 -12.70
C PRO A 103 -2.06 -2.62 -12.09
N ILE A 104 -1.53 -2.37 -10.88
CA ILE A 104 -1.54 -1.03 -10.27
C ILE A 104 -0.17 -0.40 -10.51
N SER A 105 -0.14 0.81 -11.07
CA SER A 105 1.11 1.58 -11.20
C SER A 105 1.52 2.12 -9.84
N LEU A 106 2.80 2.05 -9.50
CA LEU A 106 3.32 2.60 -8.25
C LEU A 106 3.63 4.10 -8.32
N ALA A 107 3.37 4.77 -9.44
CA ALA A 107 3.65 6.20 -9.62
C ALA A 107 2.94 7.10 -8.59
N PHE A 108 1.79 6.66 -8.09
CA PHE A 108 1.02 7.39 -7.08
C PHE A 108 1.71 7.46 -5.71
N LEU A 109 2.68 6.59 -5.43
CA LEU A 109 3.42 6.57 -4.16
C LEU A 109 4.22 7.86 -3.93
N SER A 110 4.53 8.62 -4.98
CA SER A 110 5.15 9.95 -4.86
C SER A 110 4.34 10.92 -3.99
N ARG A 111 3.04 10.67 -3.81
CA ARG A 111 2.17 11.45 -2.93
C ARG A 111 2.29 11.08 -1.46
N PHE A 112 3.02 10.02 -1.10
CA PHE A 112 3.21 9.55 0.28
C PHE A 112 4.61 9.89 0.81
N PRO A 113 4.88 11.14 1.24
CA PRO A 113 6.23 11.59 1.58
C PRO A 113 6.80 10.99 2.88
N ASN A 114 5.92 10.48 3.76
CA ASN A 114 6.31 9.98 5.09
C ASN A 114 6.42 8.45 5.16
N LEU A 115 6.24 7.76 4.03
CA LEU A 115 6.17 6.31 4.00
C LEU A 115 7.49 5.67 4.45
N ASN A 116 7.41 4.82 5.48
CA ASN A 116 8.53 4.02 5.98
C ASN A 116 8.24 2.51 5.99
N SER A 117 6.97 2.09 5.88
CA SER A 117 6.56 0.70 5.78
C SER A 117 5.63 0.53 4.57
N LEU A 118 5.99 -0.39 3.67
CA LEU A 118 5.22 -0.67 2.45
C LEU A 118 5.03 -2.16 2.25
N HIS A 119 3.78 -2.60 2.18
CA HIS A 119 3.43 -4.00 1.91
C HIS A 119 2.71 -4.08 0.57
N LEU A 120 3.28 -4.83 -0.37
CA LEU A 120 2.74 -5.04 -1.71
C LEU A 120 2.30 -6.48 -1.87
N ARG A 121 1.01 -6.66 -2.20
CA ARG A 121 0.44 -7.97 -2.49
C ARG A 121 -0.16 -7.99 -3.87
N VAL A 122 0.41 -8.83 -4.74
CA VAL A 122 -0.05 -9.15 -6.10
C VAL A 122 0.02 -7.97 -7.10
N ASN A 123 0.68 -8.21 -8.24
CA ASN A 123 0.51 -7.47 -9.50
C ASN A 123 0.59 -5.92 -9.47
N PHE A 124 1.82 -5.40 -9.48
CA PHE A 124 2.15 -3.99 -9.60
C PHE A 124 3.09 -3.75 -10.78
N CYS A 125 3.20 -2.50 -11.24
CA CYS A 125 4.19 -2.07 -12.23
C CYS A 125 4.88 -0.78 -11.78
N ASP A 126 5.88 -0.33 -12.54
CA ASP A 126 6.74 0.81 -12.20
C ASP A 126 7.50 0.61 -10.87
N MET A 127 8.04 -0.61 -10.68
CA MET A 127 8.75 -1.02 -9.46
C MET A 127 10.01 -0.19 -9.19
N ASP A 128 10.62 0.36 -10.23
CA ASP A 128 11.80 1.25 -10.14
C ASP A 128 11.50 2.52 -9.34
N LEU A 129 10.23 2.97 -9.33
CA LEU A 129 9.81 4.16 -8.61
C LEU A 129 9.91 4.00 -7.09
N LEU A 130 9.95 2.76 -6.57
CA LEU A 130 10.15 2.49 -5.14
C LEU A 130 11.49 3.03 -4.62
N ALA A 131 12.50 3.18 -5.48
CA ALA A 131 13.78 3.76 -5.10
C ALA A 131 13.68 5.22 -4.63
N ARG A 132 12.58 5.92 -4.94
CA ARG A 132 12.32 7.30 -4.50
C ARG A 132 11.95 7.38 -3.01
N HIS A 133 11.55 6.26 -2.39
CA HIS A 133 11.15 6.18 -0.99
C HIS A 133 12.33 5.75 -0.11
N SER A 134 13.37 6.59 -0.04
CA SER A 134 14.62 6.28 0.68
C SER A 134 14.47 6.07 2.19
N ARG A 135 13.31 6.43 2.76
CA ARG A 135 12.96 6.28 4.18
C ARG A 135 12.38 4.92 4.55
N LEU A 136 12.20 4.00 3.60
CA LEU A 136 11.67 2.67 3.89
C LEU A 136 12.57 1.93 4.90
N THR A 137 11.95 1.53 6.01
CA THR A 137 12.50 0.67 7.06
C THR A 137 11.88 -0.74 7.01
N ASP A 138 10.72 -0.89 6.37
CA ASP A 138 10.03 -2.17 6.24
C ASP A 138 9.41 -2.31 4.84
N LEU A 139 9.74 -3.40 4.14
CA LEU A 139 9.24 -3.66 2.80
C LEU A 139 8.85 -5.13 2.65
N GLU A 140 7.60 -5.37 2.29
CA GLU A 140 7.06 -6.71 2.10
C GLU A 140 6.51 -6.86 0.68
N LEU A 141 6.92 -7.92 -0.02
CA LEU A 141 6.46 -8.31 -1.35
C LEU A 141 5.86 -9.71 -1.25
N ARG A 142 4.56 -9.86 -1.53
CA ARG A 142 3.89 -11.18 -1.50
C ARG A 142 3.15 -11.47 -2.80
N PHE A 143 3.34 -12.68 -3.31
CA PHE A 143 2.66 -13.20 -4.50
C PHE A 143 2.89 -12.31 -5.73
N MET A 144 4.13 -11.83 -5.89
CA MET A 144 4.58 -10.96 -6.98
C MET A 144 5.63 -11.70 -7.80
N PRO A 145 5.22 -12.60 -8.73
CA PRO A 145 6.17 -13.42 -9.48
C PRO A 145 7.06 -12.58 -10.39
N ASP A 146 6.56 -11.47 -10.93
CA ASP A 146 7.33 -10.55 -11.77
C ASP A 146 7.79 -9.35 -10.94
N LEU A 147 9.11 -9.22 -10.76
CA LEU A 147 9.76 -8.10 -10.09
C LEU A 147 10.61 -7.26 -11.06
N LYS A 148 10.30 -7.27 -12.35
CA LYS A 148 11.02 -6.47 -13.35
C LYS A 148 11.11 -5.00 -12.92
N GLY A 149 12.33 -4.46 -12.93
CA GLY A 149 12.60 -3.09 -12.53
C GLY A 149 12.69 -2.87 -11.01
N PHE A 150 12.52 -3.91 -10.19
CA PHE A 150 12.68 -3.78 -8.74
C PHE A 150 14.13 -3.39 -8.38
N PRO A 151 14.32 -2.28 -7.64
CA PRO A 151 15.66 -1.74 -7.39
C PRO A 151 16.48 -2.65 -6.47
N SER A 152 17.78 -2.40 -6.38
CA SER A 152 18.62 -3.06 -5.39
C SER A 152 18.24 -2.62 -3.98
N LEU A 153 18.29 -3.53 -3.00
CA LEU A 153 18.01 -3.24 -1.59
C LEU A 153 18.90 -2.14 -0.99
N ASN A 154 20.06 -1.87 -1.59
CA ASN A 154 20.98 -0.81 -1.15
C ASN A 154 20.42 0.61 -1.31
N VAL A 155 19.36 0.81 -2.12
CA VAL A 155 18.71 2.12 -2.23
C VAL A 155 17.98 2.53 -0.95
N TRP A 156 17.71 1.57 -0.05
CA TRP A 156 17.10 1.78 1.25
C TRP A 156 18.11 1.50 2.38
N PRO A 157 18.99 2.45 2.70
CA PRO A 157 20.03 2.22 3.71
C PRO A 157 19.45 1.90 5.09
N SER A 158 18.26 2.41 5.41
CA SER A 158 17.56 2.22 6.69
C SER A 158 16.62 1.01 6.75
N LEU A 159 16.58 0.15 5.71
CA LEU A 159 15.67 -1.00 5.66
C LEU A 159 15.98 -2.01 6.79
N ASP A 160 15.11 -2.21 7.75
CA ASP A 160 15.35 -3.13 8.88
C ASP A 160 14.64 -4.47 8.70
N SER A 161 13.62 -4.49 7.85
CA SER A 161 12.81 -5.66 7.54
C SER A 161 12.55 -5.73 6.04
N PHE A 162 12.79 -6.90 5.46
CA PHE A 162 12.48 -7.18 4.07
C PHE A 162 11.95 -8.61 3.94
N ILE A 163 10.78 -8.75 3.32
CA ILE A 163 10.15 -10.05 3.05
C ILE A 163 9.80 -10.11 1.57
N ALA A 164 10.22 -11.18 0.91
CA ALA A 164 9.82 -11.50 -0.45
C ALA A 164 9.32 -12.95 -0.50
N TYR A 165 8.02 -13.13 -0.76
CA TYR A 165 7.36 -14.43 -0.74
C TYR A 165 6.60 -14.68 -2.06
N ASN A 166 6.75 -15.88 -2.63
CA ASN A 166 6.20 -16.25 -3.93
C ASN A 166 6.59 -15.27 -5.04
N VAL A 167 7.90 -15.05 -5.15
CA VAL A 167 8.58 -14.33 -6.23
C VAL A 167 9.27 -15.34 -7.14
N GLU A 168 9.54 -14.97 -8.39
CA GLU A 168 10.25 -15.86 -9.33
C GLU A 168 11.67 -16.17 -8.86
N GLU A 169 12.18 -17.36 -9.23
CA GLU A 169 13.40 -17.94 -8.67
C GLU A 169 14.66 -17.10 -8.93
N PHE A 170 14.82 -16.56 -10.15
CA PHE A 170 15.97 -15.75 -10.51
C PHE A 170 16.03 -14.46 -9.67
N GLU A 171 14.92 -13.73 -9.61
CA GLU A 171 14.83 -12.51 -8.79
C GLU A 171 14.94 -12.83 -7.30
N GLY A 172 14.34 -13.93 -6.84
CA GLY A 172 14.44 -14.40 -5.45
C GLY A 172 15.88 -14.71 -5.04
N LYS A 173 16.68 -15.34 -5.91
CA LYS A 173 18.10 -15.60 -5.67
C LYS A 173 18.90 -14.30 -5.58
N ARG A 174 18.66 -13.34 -6.48
CA ARG A 174 19.27 -12.01 -6.44
C ARG A 174 18.99 -11.31 -5.10
N LEU A 175 17.72 -11.22 -4.72
CA LEU A 175 17.30 -10.58 -3.46
C LEU A 175 17.93 -11.25 -2.23
N LYS A 176 17.98 -12.59 -2.20
CA LYS A 176 18.62 -13.34 -1.12
C LYS A 176 20.12 -13.02 -1.01
N GLN A 177 20.81 -12.85 -2.14
CA GLN A 177 22.23 -12.47 -2.14
C GLN A 177 22.43 -11.04 -1.64
N GLU A 178 21.58 -10.10 -2.04
CA GLU A 178 21.59 -8.72 -1.55
C GLU A 178 21.35 -8.67 -0.04
N MET A 179 20.35 -9.42 0.46
CA MET A 179 20.07 -9.54 1.89
C MET A 179 21.28 -10.04 2.69
N LYS A 180 21.96 -11.10 2.19
CA LYS A 180 23.18 -11.65 2.82
C LYS A 180 24.33 -10.66 2.82
N THR A 181 24.49 -9.90 1.73
CA THR A 181 25.56 -8.91 1.59
C THR A 181 25.34 -7.76 2.58
N ARG A 182 24.12 -7.24 2.63
CA ARG A 182 23.74 -6.16 3.54
C ARG A 182 23.81 -6.57 5.01
N ALA A 183 23.46 -7.83 5.33
CA ALA A 183 23.56 -8.39 6.68
C ALA A 183 24.97 -8.30 7.30
N LYS A 184 26.02 -8.22 6.47
CA LYS A 184 27.41 -8.02 6.94
C LYS A 184 27.65 -6.62 7.53
N THR A 185 26.85 -5.64 7.12
CA THR A 185 26.97 -4.23 7.50
C THR A 185 25.87 -3.75 8.44
N ARG A 186 24.68 -4.37 8.38
CA ARG A 186 23.53 -4.05 9.22
C ARG A 186 22.66 -5.29 9.39
N SER A 187 22.39 -5.69 10.64
CA SER A 187 21.52 -6.82 10.93
C SER A 187 20.06 -6.52 10.60
N TRP A 188 19.33 -7.53 10.14
CA TRP A 188 17.89 -7.47 9.94
C TRP A 188 17.15 -7.63 11.28
N ALA A 189 16.11 -6.83 11.51
CA ALA A 189 15.35 -6.81 12.76
C ALA A 189 14.31 -7.95 12.86
N GLY A 190 14.00 -8.65 11.74
CA GLY A 190 13.01 -9.73 11.66
C GLY A 190 13.61 -11.06 11.17
N MET A 191 13.13 -12.18 11.70
CA MET A 191 13.55 -13.54 11.31
C MET A 191 13.39 -13.76 9.80
N LEU A 192 14.46 -14.23 9.17
CA LEU A 192 14.41 -14.89 7.86
C LEU A 192 13.44 -16.09 7.96
N ARG A 193 12.25 -15.99 7.35
CA ARG A 193 11.38 -17.13 7.09
C ARG A 193 11.08 -17.21 5.60
#